data_AF-A0A926BBD1-F1
#
_entry.id   AF-A0A926BBD1-F1
#
_cell.length_a   1.000
_cell.length_b   1.000
_cell.length_c   1.000
_cell.angle_alpha   90.00
_cell.angle_beta   90.00
_cell.angle_gamma   90.00
#
_symmetry.space_group_name_H-M   'P 1'
#
loop_
_entity.id
_entity.type
_entity.pdbx_description
1 polymer ?
#
loop_
_entity_poly.entity_id
_entity_poly.type
_entity_poly.pdbx_seq_one_letter_code
_entity_poly.pdbx_strand_id
1 'polypeptide(L)'
;MATRDSFDFVDNHFYWDHPSFLGTSWGLPSTGWSGNSSAVAAGGAGPDAVAMTRLYGKPFTVSEWDYVFPNRFRAEGGLIMGAVSALQDWDAIWRFAYSHGRDSVIAPRPADYFNMAQDPLRQASERTGILLFLRGDVKVAKNTVVAGVDPKELTRTGNVLPKLPNYRSITQITRTGVLLKSGGDKEFGDTSDTAVNALRTTGRLTGMNKSDGNLQRISDTQQMFLFGADTLVALLTPMTQAIIAQETENDSAHSTGDFTANIQGTNAAISVSSVDGKPVASSKRLLLIHLTDLQNTNQKFSSSDRRVLEAWGELPYLVRRGSATVTLKRGDAAKLKAYRLDTTGKRVAPLAIKATKDSAVLELSTLAPDGSATLYYEVIAP
;
A
#
# COMPACT_ATOMS: atom_id res chain seq x y z
N MET A 1 -10.37 -23.45 -8.87
CA MET A 1 -9.04 -23.77 -8.30
C MET A 1 -8.49 -25.07 -8.91
N ALA A 2 -9.29 -26.14 -9.07
CA ALA A 2 -8.85 -27.32 -9.82
C ALA A 2 -8.51 -27.01 -11.30
N THR A 3 -9.30 -26.18 -11.97
CA THR A 3 -8.99 -25.73 -13.34
C THR A 3 -7.71 -24.93 -13.45
N ARG A 4 -7.30 -24.19 -12.41
CA ARG A 4 -6.05 -23.42 -12.37
C ARG A 4 -4.82 -24.34 -12.41
N ASP A 5 -4.97 -25.59 -11.98
CA ASP A 5 -3.89 -26.57 -12.05
C ASP A 5 -3.55 -26.98 -13.50
N SER A 6 -4.46 -26.77 -14.44
CA SER A 6 -4.24 -27.07 -15.85
C SER A 6 -3.52 -25.97 -16.64
N PHE A 7 -3.22 -24.82 -16.02
CA PHE A 7 -2.55 -23.69 -16.67
C PHE A 7 -1.14 -23.45 -16.11
N ASP A 8 -0.30 -22.73 -16.85
CA ASP A 8 1.11 -22.49 -16.50
C ASP A 8 1.30 -21.57 -15.29
N PHE A 9 0.33 -20.69 -15.03
CA PHE A 9 0.34 -19.75 -13.91
C PHE A 9 -1.06 -19.55 -13.35
N VAL A 10 -1.12 -18.94 -12.17
CA VAL A 10 -2.37 -18.57 -11.52
C VAL A 10 -2.52 -17.06 -11.51
N ASP A 11 -3.62 -16.56 -12.07
CA ASP A 11 -3.99 -15.15 -12.06
C ASP A 11 -5.22 -14.88 -11.19
N ASN A 12 -5.27 -13.67 -10.63
CA ASN A 12 -6.44 -13.16 -9.92
C ASN A 12 -6.45 -11.63 -9.88
N HIS A 13 -7.59 -11.03 -9.53
CA HIS A 13 -7.77 -9.58 -9.48
C HIS A 13 -8.40 -9.13 -8.17
N PHE A 14 -8.14 -7.89 -7.75
CA PHE A 14 -8.92 -7.27 -6.68
C PHE A 14 -9.03 -5.76 -6.81
N TYR A 15 -10.12 -5.20 -6.31
CA TYR A 15 -10.37 -3.77 -6.33
C TYR A 15 -10.87 -3.32 -4.97
N TRP A 16 -10.01 -2.65 -4.21
CA TRP A 16 -10.42 -2.01 -2.96
C TRP A 16 -11.35 -0.84 -3.28
N ASP A 17 -12.56 -0.91 -2.75
CA ASP A 17 -13.62 0.07 -2.96
C ASP A 17 -14.15 0.19 -4.40
N HIS A 18 -14.15 -0.92 -5.18
CA HIS A 18 -14.80 -0.98 -6.50
C HIS A 18 -16.23 -0.39 -6.47
N PRO A 19 -16.63 0.40 -7.48
CA PRO A 19 -17.96 1.02 -7.50
C PRO A 19 -19.08 -0.01 -7.65
N SER A 20 -20.17 0.25 -6.94
CA SER A 20 -21.51 -0.28 -7.18
C SER A 20 -22.39 0.87 -7.65
N PHE A 21 -23.08 0.67 -8.77
CA PHE A 21 -23.89 1.70 -9.41
C PHE A 21 -25.32 1.65 -8.87
N LEU A 22 -25.83 2.78 -8.37
CA LEU A 22 -27.14 2.87 -7.70
C LEU A 22 -28.30 3.13 -8.68
N GLY A 23 -27.98 3.32 -9.96
CA GLY A 23 -28.94 3.52 -11.03
C GLY A 23 -28.48 2.83 -12.31
N THR A 24 -27.92 3.59 -13.24
CA THR A 24 -27.43 3.05 -14.52
C THR A 24 -26.09 2.36 -14.35
N SER A 25 -25.90 1.21 -15.00
CA SER A 25 -24.60 0.52 -15.05
C SER A 25 -23.49 1.47 -15.53
N TRP A 26 -22.36 1.50 -14.82
CA TRP A 26 -21.25 2.43 -15.06
C TRP A 26 -21.59 3.92 -14.96
N GLY A 27 -22.72 4.26 -14.34
CA GLY A 27 -23.20 5.62 -14.14
C GLY A 27 -23.22 6.07 -12.67
N LEU A 28 -23.31 7.38 -12.48
CA LEU A 28 -23.61 7.99 -11.19
C LEU A 28 -25.14 7.98 -10.93
N PRO A 29 -25.60 7.95 -9.67
CA PRO A 29 -24.79 7.87 -8.46
C PRO A 29 -24.17 6.49 -8.23
N SER A 30 -22.98 6.47 -7.61
CA SER A 30 -22.25 5.23 -7.30
C SER A 30 -21.68 5.26 -5.89
N THR A 31 -21.52 4.09 -5.27
CA THR A 31 -20.85 3.92 -3.97
C THR A 31 -19.76 2.86 -4.06
N GLY A 32 -18.67 3.05 -3.34
CA GLY A 32 -17.69 1.97 -3.12
C GLY A 32 -18.16 1.03 -2.01
N TRP A 33 -17.84 -0.25 -2.11
CA TRP A 33 -18.30 -1.27 -1.14
C TRP A 33 -17.69 -1.12 0.26
N SER A 34 -16.50 -0.51 0.37
CA SER A 34 -15.85 -0.25 1.66
C SER A 34 -16.44 0.97 2.37
N GLY A 35 -17.26 1.75 1.66
CA GLY A 35 -17.85 2.99 2.16
C GLY A 35 -16.81 4.08 2.40
N ASN A 36 -15.88 4.26 1.46
CA ASN A 36 -14.81 5.27 1.52
C ASN A 36 -13.91 5.09 2.76
N SER A 37 -13.55 3.83 3.06
CA SER A 37 -12.78 3.42 4.23
C SER A 37 -11.31 3.16 3.91
N SER A 38 -10.45 3.30 4.93
CA SER A 38 -9.03 2.94 4.90
C SER A 38 -8.86 1.43 4.78
N ALA A 39 -7.99 0.99 3.88
CA ALA A 39 -7.60 -0.40 3.77
C ALA A 39 -6.66 -0.81 4.89
N VAL A 40 -5.83 0.11 5.40
CA VAL A 40 -5.03 -0.10 6.61
C VAL A 40 -5.94 -0.38 7.82
N ALA A 41 -7.01 0.39 8.00
CA ALA A 41 -8.01 0.15 9.05
C ALA A 41 -8.73 -1.21 8.88
N ALA A 42 -8.91 -1.65 7.64
CA ALA A 42 -9.41 -2.97 7.32
C ALA A 42 -8.35 -4.09 7.41
N GLY A 43 -7.21 -3.83 8.05
CA GLY A 43 -6.15 -4.81 8.23
C GLY A 43 -5.28 -5.00 6.98
N GLY A 44 -4.97 -3.93 6.26
CA GLY A 44 -4.16 -3.97 5.02
C GLY A 44 -4.86 -4.72 3.89
N ALA A 45 -6.16 -4.47 3.74
CA ALA A 45 -7.02 -5.21 2.83
C ALA A 45 -6.66 -5.02 1.35
N GLY A 46 -6.91 -6.05 0.56
CA GLY A 46 -6.67 -6.10 -0.88
C GLY A 46 -5.86 -7.35 -1.25
N PRO A 47 -4.53 -7.35 -1.06
CA PRO A 47 -3.68 -8.51 -1.36
C PRO A 47 -4.08 -9.80 -0.60
N ASP A 48 -4.58 -9.66 0.62
CA ASP A 48 -5.05 -10.76 1.47
C ASP A 48 -6.24 -11.51 0.88
N ALA A 49 -7.06 -10.85 0.05
CA ALA A 49 -8.21 -11.43 -0.62
C ALA A 49 -7.82 -12.40 -1.75
N VAL A 50 -6.61 -12.24 -2.32
CA VAL A 50 -6.16 -13.02 -3.48
C VAL A 50 -5.02 -13.98 -3.16
N ALA A 51 -4.25 -13.76 -2.09
CA ALA A 51 -3.08 -14.57 -1.76
C ALA A 51 -3.37 -16.07 -1.67
N MET A 52 -4.47 -16.44 -1.02
CA MET A 52 -4.88 -17.85 -0.88
C MET A 52 -5.43 -18.47 -2.16
N THR A 53 -5.49 -17.73 -3.27
CA THR A 53 -5.81 -18.31 -4.58
C THR A 53 -4.60 -18.86 -5.31
N ARG A 54 -3.38 -18.51 -4.85
CA ARG A 54 -2.11 -19.03 -5.36
C ARG A 54 -2.02 -20.53 -5.17
N LEU A 55 -1.67 -21.23 -6.25
CA LEU A 55 -1.17 -22.60 -6.15
C LEU A 55 0.34 -22.55 -5.92
N TYR A 56 0.77 -23.07 -4.77
CA TYR A 56 2.19 -23.05 -4.41
C TYR A 56 2.99 -23.91 -5.39
N GLY A 57 4.13 -23.39 -5.85
CA GLY A 57 4.94 -24.00 -6.91
C GLY A 57 4.60 -23.53 -8.33
N LYS A 58 3.55 -22.72 -8.52
CA LYS A 58 3.26 -22.04 -9.79
C LYS A 58 3.53 -20.55 -9.69
N PRO A 59 3.88 -19.89 -10.81
CA PRO A 59 3.86 -18.44 -10.89
C PRO A 59 2.48 -17.89 -10.51
N PHE A 60 2.47 -16.82 -9.73
CA PHE A 60 1.26 -16.12 -9.31
C PHE A 60 1.27 -14.68 -9.78
N THR A 61 0.23 -14.30 -10.50
CA THR A 61 0.06 -12.97 -11.03
C THR A 61 -1.20 -12.31 -10.49
N VAL A 62 -1.15 -10.99 -10.37
CA VAL A 62 -2.31 -10.15 -10.17
C VAL A 62 -2.42 -9.19 -11.35
N SER A 63 -3.05 -9.62 -12.44
CA SER A 63 -3.11 -8.85 -13.69
C SER A 63 -4.03 -7.64 -13.66
N GLU A 64 -4.84 -7.49 -12.61
CA GLU A 64 -5.57 -6.28 -12.32
C GLU A 64 -5.66 -6.06 -10.81
N TRP A 65 -5.26 -4.87 -10.36
CA TRP A 65 -5.56 -4.41 -9.02
C TRP A 65 -5.73 -2.90 -8.95
N ASP A 66 -6.53 -2.44 -7.98
CA ASP A 66 -6.66 -1.01 -7.71
C ASP A 66 -7.20 -0.67 -6.30
N TYR A 67 -6.94 0.56 -5.88
CA TYR A 67 -7.58 1.23 -4.75
C TYR A 67 -8.33 2.41 -5.33
N VAL A 68 -9.63 2.25 -5.49
CA VAL A 68 -10.39 2.93 -6.55
C VAL A 68 -10.78 4.35 -6.10
N PHE A 69 -10.64 5.32 -6.99
CA PHE A 69 -11.18 6.67 -6.79
C PHE A 69 -12.73 6.59 -6.74
N PRO A 70 -13.44 7.36 -5.90
CA PRO A 70 -13.01 8.51 -5.13
C PRO A 70 -12.56 8.20 -3.71
N ASN A 71 -12.17 6.97 -3.39
CA ASN A 71 -11.74 6.62 -2.04
C ASN A 71 -10.59 7.54 -1.58
N ARG A 72 -10.80 8.24 -0.45
CA ARG A 72 -9.86 9.24 0.09
C ARG A 72 -8.57 8.62 0.67
N PHE A 73 -8.55 7.30 0.84
CA PHE A 73 -7.44 6.53 1.38
C PHE A 73 -6.65 5.78 0.30
N ARG A 74 -6.94 5.98 -1.00
CA ARG A 74 -6.29 5.21 -2.07
C ARG A 74 -4.77 5.38 -2.18
N ALA A 75 -4.20 6.42 -1.56
CA ALA A 75 -2.75 6.58 -1.41
C ALA A 75 -2.08 5.40 -0.66
N GLU A 76 -2.84 4.65 0.14
CA GLU A 76 -2.37 3.45 0.84
C GLU A 76 -1.98 2.31 -0.12
N GLY A 77 -2.61 2.26 -1.29
CA GLY A 77 -2.61 1.07 -2.15
C GLY A 77 -1.23 0.68 -2.70
N GLY A 78 -0.42 1.65 -3.15
CA GLY A 78 0.92 1.37 -3.67
C GLY A 78 1.85 0.76 -2.61
N LEU A 79 1.78 1.25 -1.37
CA LEU A 79 2.56 0.74 -0.25
C LEU A 79 2.11 -0.67 0.16
N ILE A 80 0.81 -0.87 0.38
CA ILE A 80 0.25 -2.17 0.78
C ILE A 80 0.53 -3.23 -0.29
N MET A 81 0.16 -2.95 -1.54
CA MET A 81 0.31 -3.91 -2.62
C MET A 81 1.79 -4.20 -2.91
N GLY A 82 2.63 -3.17 -3.02
CA GLY A 82 4.05 -3.36 -3.30
C GLY A 82 4.76 -4.17 -2.21
N ALA A 83 4.49 -3.87 -0.94
CA ALA A 83 5.12 -4.57 0.17
C ALA A 83 4.62 -6.02 0.31
N VAL A 84 3.31 -6.26 0.25
CA VAL A 84 2.76 -7.62 0.40
C VAL A 84 3.16 -8.49 -0.79
N SER A 85 3.10 -7.98 -2.01
CA SER A 85 3.47 -8.76 -3.21
C SER A 85 4.96 -9.16 -3.19
N ALA A 86 5.83 -8.26 -2.74
CA ALA A 86 7.26 -8.54 -2.57
C ALA A 86 7.52 -9.58 -1.48
N LEU A 87 6.88 -9.41 -0.31
CA LEU A 87 6.95 -10.37 0.79
C LEU A 87 6.48 -11.77 0.34
N GLN A 88 5.40 -11.81 -0.43
CA GLN A 88 4.80 -13.04 -0.93
C GLN A 88 5.58 -13.71 -2.06
N ASP A 89 6.54 -13.01 -2.69
CA ASP A 89 7.22 -13.51 -3.88
C ASP A 89 6.22 -13.82 -5.01
N TRP A 90 5.39 -12.82 -5.34
CA TRP A 90 4.50 -12.86 -6.49
C TRP A 90 5.26 -12.50 -7.77
N ASP A 91 4.87 -13.07 -8.90
CA ASP A 91 5.63 -13.00 -10.14
C ASP A 91 5.31 -11.76 -10.97
N ALA A 92 4.07 -11.24 -10.86
CA ALA A 92 3.70 -9.99 -11.49
C ALA A 92 2.47 -9.35 -10.86
N ILE A 93 2.44 -8.01 -10.84
CA ILE A 93 1.30 -7.20 -10.39
C ILE A 93 1.09 -6.07 -11.40
N TRP A 94 -0.14 -5.91 -11.88
CA TRP A 94 -0.49 -4.90 -12.87
C TRP A 94 -1.61 -4.01 -12.38
N ARG A 95 -1.29 -2.73 -12.27
CA ARG A 95 -2.26 -1.69 -11.93
C ARG A 95 -3.31 -1.61 -13.02
N PHE A 96 -4.58 -1.75 -12.64
CA PHE A 96 -5.68 -1.42 -13.53
C PHE A 96 -6.10 0.04 -13.29
N ALA A 97 -6.04 0.92 -14.27
CA ALA A 97 -5.38 0.81 -15.57
C ALA A 97 -4.64 2.10 -15.89
N TYR A 98 -3.69 2.09 -16.83
CA TYR A 98 -3.05 3.35 -17.24
C TYR A 98 -4.08 4.33 -17.81
N SER A 99 -4.88 3.86 -18.78
CA SER A 99 -5.98 4.62 -19.37
C SER A 99 -6.94 3.74 -20.16
N HIS A 100 -8.23 4.10 -20.19
CA HIS A 100 -9.27 3.48 -21.02
C HIS A 100 -9.54 4.23 -22.34
N GLY A 101 -8.83 5.33 -22.62
CA GLY A 101 -9.07 6.11 -23.84
C GLY A 101 -7.94 7.09 -24.16
N ARG A 102 -7.68 7.29 -25.45
CA ARG A 102 -6.59 8.16 -25.95
C ARG A 102 -6.64 9.56 -25.34
N ASP A 103 -7.83 10.15 -25.27
CA ASP A 103 -8.03 11.52 -24.77
C ASP A 103 -7.56 11.70 -23.33
N SER A 104 -7.68 10.66 -22.51
CA SER A 104 -7.24 10.65 -21.11
C SER A 104 -5.72 10.56 -20.96
N VAL A 105 -5.00 10.23 -22.03
CA VAL A 105 -3.53 10.18 -22.07
C VAL A 105 -2.95 11.48 -22.60
N ILE A 106 -3.61 12.12 -23.58
CA ILE A 106 -3.06 13.27 -24.30
C ILE A 106 -3.53 14.63 -23.77
N ALA A 107 -4.52 14.65 -22.88
CA ALA A 107 -5.06 15.88 -22.30
C ALA A 107 -5.35 15.73 -20.80
N PRO A 108 -5.21 16.81 -20.00
CA PRO A 108 -5.66 16.80 -18.62
C PRO A 108 -7.16 16.52 -18.52
N ARG A 109 -7.54 15.65 -17.59
CA ARG A 109 -8.93 15.29 -17.30
C ARG A 109 -9.11 15.16 -15.78
N PRO A 110 -10.32 15.35 -15.24
CA PRO A 110 -10.60 15.03 -13.84
C PRO A 110 -10.32 13.55 -13.55
N ALA A 111 -9.98 13.21 -12.32
CA ALA A 111 -9.77 11.83 -11.90
C ALA A 111 -11.09 11.06 -11.99
N ASP A 112 -11.00 9.81 -12.44
CA ASP A 112 -12.12 8.86 -12.47
C ASP A 112 -11.76 7.58 -11.71
N TYR A 113 -12.67 6.59 -11.72
CA TYR A 113 -12.50 5.33 -11.00
C TYR A 113 -11.10 4.70 -11.18
N PHE A 114 -10.62 4.51 -12.41
CA PHE A 114 -9.50 3.58 -12.70
C PHE A 114 -8.33 4.19 -13.45
N ASN A 115 -8.50 5.31 -14.15
CA ASN A 115 -7.47 5.84 -15.04
C ASN A 115 -6.33 6.50 -14.25
N MET A 116 -5.20 5.80 -14.15
CA MET A 116 -3.98 6.30 -13.51
C MET A 116 -3.46 7.57 -14.17
N ALA A 117 -3.57 7.71 -15.51
CA ALA A 117 -3.13 8.90 -16.23
C ALA A 117 -3.76 10.21 -15.69
N GLN A 118 -4.92 10.12 -15.06
CA GLN A 118 -5.70 11.24 -14.52
C GLN A 118 -5.64 11.33 -12.98
N ASP A 119 -4.88 10.46 -12.31
CA ASP A 119 -4.80 10.43 -10.85
C ASP A 119 -3.35 10.59 -10.37
N PRO A 120 -2.88 11.84 -10.17
CA PRO A 120 -1.51 12.08 -9.72
C PRO A 120 -1.25 11.55 -8.30
N LEU A 121 -2.28 11.33 -7.47
CA LEU A 121 -2.13 10.74 -6.14
C LEU A 121 -1.77 9.25 -6.27
N ARG A 122 -2.52 8.49 -7.08
CA ARG A 122 -2.22 7.08 -7.31
C ARG A 122 -0.89 6.88 -8.04
N GLN A 123 -0.57 7.73 -9.02
CA GLN A 123 0.75 7.71 -9.66
C GLN A 123 1.89 7.94 -8.64
N ALA A 124 1.69 8.82 -7.65
CA ALA A 124 2.67 9.05 -6.60
C ALA A 124 2.82 7.83 -5.67
N SER A 125 1.70 7.25 -5.25
CA SER A 125 1.67 6.03 -4.42
C SER A 125 2.34 4.85 -5.13
N GLU A 126 2.10 4.70 -6.43
CA GLU A 126 2.66 3.63 -7.25
C GLU A 126 4.19 3.69 -7.36
N ARG A 127 4.79 4.89 -7.37
CA ARG A 127 6.25 5.03 -7.36
C ARG A 127 6.86 4.30 -6.17
N THR A 128 6.27 4.42 -4.98
CA THR A 128 6.78 3.67 -3.82
C THR A 128 6.52 2.17 -3.98
N GLY A 129 5.35 1.76 -4.47
CA GLY A 129 5.05 0.35 -4.75
C GLY A 129 6.05 -0.32 -5.71
N ILE A 130 6.47 0.39 -6.76
CA ILE A 130 7.50 -0.05 -7.72
C ILE A 130 8.84 -0.32 -7.02
N LEU A 131 9.25 0.56 -6.09
CA LEU A 131 10.51 0.38 -5.36
C LEU A 131 10.41 -0.81 -4.39
N LEU A 132 9.26 -0.98 -3.72
CA LEU A 132 9.05 -2.10 -2.81
C LEU A 132 9.08 -3.45 -3.53
N PHE A 133 8.42 -3.54 -4.69
CA PHE A 133 8.27 -4.79 -5.44
C PHE A 133 9.34 -5.00 -6.51
N LEU A 134 9.40 -4.15 -7.55
CA LEU A 134 10.27 -4.38 -8.71
C LEU A 134 11.75 -4.14 -8.42
N ARG A 135 12.08 -3.17 -7.55
CA ARG A 135 13.47 -2.99 -7.08
C ARG A 135 13.85 -3.98 -5.99
N GLY A 136 12.86 -4.61 -5.35
CA GLY A 136 13.06 -5.64 -4.32
C GLY A 136 13.49 -5.07 -2.97
N ASP A 137 13.02 -3.87 -2.60
CA ASP A 137 13.38 -3.27 -1.31
C ASP A 137 12.84 -4.09 -0.12
N VAL A 138 11.63 -4.65 -0.27
CA VAL A 138 11.06 -5.61 0.68
C VAL A 138 11.56 -7.00 0.31
N LYS A 139 12.16 -7.69 1.28
CA LYS A 139 12.61 -9.07 1.09
C LYS A 139 11.42 -10.03 1.10
N VAL A 140 11.56 -11.07 0.28
CA VAL A 140 10.73 -12.27 0.33
C VAL A 140 10.71 -12.85 1.75
N ALA A 141 9.53 -13.30 2.18
CA ALA A 141 9.37 -13.93 3.48
C ALA A 141 10.18 -15.23 3.61
N LYS A 142 10.72 -15.46 4.80
CA LYS A 142 11.60 -16.60 5.10
C LYS A 142 10.84 -17.91 5.20
N ASN A 143 9.59 -17.85 5.65
CA ASN A 143 8.73 -19.01 5.81
C ASN A 143 7.65 -19.08 4.74
N THR A 144 6.89 -20.17 4.80
CA THR A 144 5.76 -20.41 3.93
C THR A 144 4.76 -21.28 4.68
N VAL A 145 3.50 -20.87 4.66
CA VAL A 145 2.35 -21.61 5.18
C VAL A 145 1.45 -21.96 4.00
N VAL A 146 1.28 -23.25 3.74
CA VAL A 146 0.40 -23.73 2.67
C VAL A 146 -0.78 -24.49 3.25
N ALA A 147 -1.97 -24.24 2.70
CA ALA A 147 -3.14 -25.06 2.99
C ALA A 147 -3.21 -26.22 2.00
N GLY A 148 -3.22 -27.46 2.49
CA GLY A 148 -3.40 -28.64 1.66
C GLY A 148 -4.88 -28.82 1.29
N VAL A 149 -5.22 -28.78 0.01
CA VAL A 149 -6.60 -28.91 -0.47
C VAL A 149 -6.72 -30.13 -1.37
N ASP A 150 -7.71 -30.99 -1.11
CA ASP A 150 -8.01 -32.12 -1.98
C ASP A 150 -8.66 -31.62 -3.29
N PRO A 151 -8.10 -31.93 -4.47
CA PRO A 151 -8.69 -31.54 -5.75
C PRO A 151 -10.17 -31.95 -5.92
N LYS A 152 -10.62 -33.01 -5.25
CA LYS A 152 -12.03 -33.45 -5.28
C LYS A 152 -12.96 -32.45 -4.59
N GLU A 153 -12.48 -31.68 -3.62
CA GLU A 153 -13.25 -30.61 -2.96
C GLU A 153 -13.41 -29.38 -3.86
N LEU A 154 -12.55 -29.24 -4.87
CA LEU A 154 -12.56 -28.11 -5.80
C LEU A 154 -13.54 -28.28 -6.98
N THR A 155 -14.04 -29.50 -7.20
CA THR A 155 -14.90 -29.88 -8.32
C THR A 155 -16.36 -30.11 -7.90
N ARG A 156 -16.63 -30.18 -6.60
CA ARG A 156 -18.00 -30.32 -6.07
C ARG A 156 -18.69 -28.95 -5.97
N THR A 157 -19.56 -28.68 -6.96
CA THR A 157 -20.73 -27.76 -6.95
C THR A 157 -20.47 -26.24 -6.89
N GLY A 158 -20.71 -25.57 -8.02
CA GLY A 158 -21.82 -24.62 -8.22
C GLY A 158 -21.93 -23.32 -7.42
N ASN A 159 -21.17 -23.09 -6.34
CA ASN A 159 -21.00 -21.81 -5.62
C ASN A 159 -20.27 -21.94 -4.27
N VAL A 160 -19.81 -23.14 -3.89
CA VAL A 160 -19.03 -23.30 -2.65
C VAL A 160 -17.56 -23.23 -3.02
N LEU A 161 -16.95 -22.04 -2.86
CA LEU A 161 -15.49 -21.97 -2.80
C LEU A 161 -15.03 -22.99 -1.74
N PRO A 162 -13.94 -23.77 -1.98
CA PRO A 162 -13.39 -24.64 -0.94
C PRO A 162 -13.28 -23.84 0.36
N LYS A 163 -13.59 -24.46 1.50
CA LYS A 163 -13.37 -23.85 2.82
C LYS A 163 -11.87 -23.74 3.06
N LEU A 164 -11.25 -22.75 2.42
CA LEU A 164 -9.86 -22.39 2.65
C LEU A 164 -9.74 -21.85 4.07
N PRO A 165 -8.62 -22.13 4.76
CA PRO A 165 -8.30 -21.49 6.01
C PRO A 165 -8.38 -19.96 5.90
N ASN A 166 -8.77 -19.31 7.00
CA ASN A 166 -8.76 -17.85 7.06
C ASN A 166 -7.33 -17.35 7.32
N TYR A 167 -6.54 -17.29 6.26
CA TYR A 167 -5.14 -16.86 6.26
C TYR A 167 -4.94 -15.40 5.81
N ARG A 168 -5.98 -14.57 5.93
CA ARG A 168 -5.89 -13.15 5.52
C ARG A 168 -4.76 -12.43 6.24
N SER A 169 -4.68 -12.55 7.56
CA SER A 169 -3.69 -11.83 8.37
C SER A 169 -2.28 -12.41 8.24
N ILE A 170 -2.13 -13.73 8.14
CA ILE A 170 -0.81 -14.35 8.01
C ILE A 170 -0.15 -14.08 6.65
N THR A 171 -0.92 -13.68 5.63
CA THR A 171 -0.40 -13.19 4.33
C THR A 171 0.50 -11.95 4.48
N GLN A 172 0.38 -11.20 5.57
CA GLN A 172 1.24 -10.05 5.86
C GLN A 172 2.42 -10.39 6.78
N ILE A 173 2.50 -11.64 7.25
CA ILE A 173 3.54 -12.14 8.16
C ILE A 173 4.54 -12.99 7.38
N THR A 174 4.05 -13.91 6.54
CA THR A 174 4.88 -14.84 5.77
C THR A 174 4.21 -15.25 4.48
N ARG A 175 4.90 -16.01 3.62
CA ARG A 175 4.32 -16.48 2.35
C ARG A 175 3.16 -17.43 2.59
N THR A 176 2.10 -17.28 1.81
CA THR A 176 0.91 -18.13 1.86
C THR A 176 0.59 -18.73 0.50
N GLY A 177 -0.21 -19.79 0.50
CA GLY A 177 -0.70 -20.41 -0.72
C GLY A 177 -1.48 -21.68 -0.46
N VAL A 178 -1.89 -22.34 -1.55
CA VAL A 178 -2.58 -23.62 -1.53
C VAL A 178 -1.73 -24.66 -2.22
N LEU A 179 -1.65 -25.85 -1.62
CA LEU A 179 -1.04 -27.03 -2.22
C LEU A 179 -2.14 -28.03 -2.54
N LEU A 180 -2.20 -28.52 -3.78
CA LEU A 180 -3.13 -29.59 -4.15
C LEU A 180 -2.59 -30.92 -3.65
N LYS A 181 -3.29 -31.55 -2.70
CA LYS A 181 -2.86 -32.78 -2.03
C LYS A 181 -4.06 -33.67 -1.75
N SER A 182 -4.02 -34.92 -2.22
CA SER A 182 -5.07 -35.91 -1.94
C SER A 182 -5.25 -36.09 -0.43
N GLY A 183 -6.48 -36.03 0.05
CA GLY A 183 -6.83 -36.07 1.48
C GLY A 183 -6.70 -34.72 2.22
N GLY A 184 -6.20 -33.67 1.57
CA GLY A 184 -5.96 -32.36 2.19
C GLY A 184 -4.85 -32.38 3.26
N ASP A 185 -4.51 -31.21 3.79
CA ASP A 185 -3.62 -31.08 4.96
C ASP A 185 -3.89 -29.76 5.70
N LYS A 186 -3.93 -29.83 7.03
CA LYS A 186 -4.14 -28.70 7.94
C LYS A 186 -2.98 -28.53 8.92
N GLU A 187 -1.75 -28.77 8.48
CA GLU A 187 -0.52 -28.58 9.26
C GLU A 187 -0.52 -27.27 10.11
N PHE A 188 -1.04 -26.18 9.55
CA PHE A 188 -1.08 -24.86 10.18
C PHE A 188 -2.46 -24.46 10.74
N GLY A 189 -3.40 -25.41 10.81
CA GLY A 189 -4.78 -25.19 11.25
C GLY A 189 -5.62 -24.33 10.29
N ASP A 190 -6.79 -23.88 10.75
CA ASP A 190 -7.79 -23.22 9.90
C ASP A 190 -7.78 -21.68 9.99
N THR A 191 -6.92 -21.08 10.81
CA THR A 191 -6.87 -19.62 11.02
C THR A 191 -5.45 -19.06 10.98
N SER A 192 -5.33 -17.74 10.80
CA SER A 192 -4.03 -17.05 10.89
C SER A 192 -3.38 -17.26 12.26
N ASP A 193 -4.16 -17.29 13.35
CA ASP A 193 -3.65 -17.47 14.71
C ASP A 193 -3.08 -18.86 14.94
N THR A 194 -3.79 -19.90 14.48
CA THR A 194 -3.28 -21.28 14.55
C THR A 194 -1.99 -21.42 13.76
N ALA A 195 -1.92 -20.77 12.59
CA ALA A 195 -0.74 -20.82 11.74
C ALA A 195 0.46 -20.08 12.34
N VAL A 196 0.25 -18.89 12.92
CA VAL A 196 1.30 -18.15 13.65
C VAL A 196 1.80 -18.96 14.85
N ASN A 197 0.90 -19.57 15.62
CA ASN A 197 1.27 -20.42 16.75
C ASN A 197 2.07 -21.66 16.30
N ALA A 198 1.66 -22.32 15.22
CA ALA A 198 2.40 -23.45 14.64
C ALA A 198 3.82 -23.04 14.21
N LEU A 199 3.98 -21.87 13.55
CA LEU A 199 5.31 -21.36 13.20
C LEU A 199 6.18 -21.06 14.42
N ARG A 200 5.60 -20.61 15.53
CA ARG A 200 6.33 -20.40 16.80
C ARG A 200 6.77 -21.70 17.43
N THR A 201 5.86 -22.67 17.56
CA THR A 201 6.14 -23.98 18.17
C THR A 201 7.21 -24.76 17.39
N THR A 202 7.23 -24.60 16.07
CA THR A 202 8.25 -25.22 15.20
C THR A 202 9.56 -24.43 15.11
N GLY A 203 9.69 -23.31 15.83
CA GLY A 203 10.90 -22.45 15.81
C GLY A 203 11.11 -21.66 14.52
N ARG A 204 10.15 -21.73 13.58
CA ARG A 204 10.18 -21.03 12.28
C ARG A 204 9.93 -19.53 12.42
N LEU A 205 9.17 -19.12 13.44
CA LEU A 205 8.94 -17.73 13.82
C LEU A 205 9.57 -17.45 15.19
N THR A 206 10.64 -16.66 15.20
CA THR A 206 11.39 -16.34 16.44
C THR A 206 10.59 -15.47 17.41
N GLY A 207 10.95 -15.49 18.71
CA GLY A 207 10.32 -14.67 19.75
C GLY A 207 10.44 -13.14 19.58
N MET A 208 11.28 -12.68 18.63
CA MET A 208 11.33 -11.28 18.20
C MET A 208 10.09 -10.86 17.41
N ASN A 209 9.42 -11.81 16.73
CA ASN A 209 8.22 -11.52 15.98
C ASN A 209 7.00 -11.54 16.93
N LYS A 210 6.50 -10.34 17.23
CA LYS A 210 5.38 -10.08 18.13
C LYS A 210 4.01 -10.11 17.44
N SER A 211 3.89 -10.75 16.27
CA SER A 211 2.60 -10.82 15.60
C SER A 211 1.52 -11.46 16.48
N ASP A 212 0.39 -10.81 16.61
CA ASP A 212 -0.76 -11.29 17.37
C ASP A 212 -1.98 -11.30 16.45
N GLY A 213 -1.98 -12.28 15.53
CA GLY A 213 -3.10 -12.53 14.65
C GLY A 213 -3.55 -11.29 13.87
N ASN A 214 -4.71 -10.76 14.28
CA ASN A 214 -5.33 -9.61 13.64
C ASN A 214 -4.84 -8.25 14.15
N LEU A 215 -4.33 -8.16 15.39
CA LEU A 215 -4.05 -6.89 16.07
C LEU A 215 -2.70 -6.29 15.63
N GLN A 216 -1.66 -7.11 15.61
CA GLN A 216 -0.32 -6.71 15.21
C GLN A 216 0.24 -7.76 14.24
N ARG A 217 0.73 -7.33 13.09
CA ARG A 217 1.30 -8.22 12.08
C ARG A 217 2.68 -7.72 11.72
N ILE A 218 3.68 -8.57 11.93
CA ILE A 218 5.07 -8.28 11.64
C ILE A 218 5.53 -9.36 10.67
N SER A 219 6.02 -8.96 9.50
CA SER A 219 6.68 -9.86 8.57
C SER A 219 7.82 -10.65 9.24
N ASP A 220 8.04 -11.91 8.85
CA ASP A 220 9.15 -12.73 9.36
C ASP A 220 10.55 -12.21 8.93
N THR A 221 10.57 -11.26 7.99
CA THR A 221 11.73 -10.45 7.60
C THR A 221 11.97 -9.26 8.53
N GLN A 222 10.97 -8.88 9.33
CA GLN A 222 10.92 -7.66 10.15
C GLN A 222 11.03 -6.36 9.35
N GLN A 223 10.53 -6.34 8.11
CA GLN A 223 10.56 -5.17 7.23
C GLN A 223 9.19 -4.51 7.00
N MET A 224 8.12 -5.20 7.38
CA MET A 224 6.74 -4.71 7.31
C MET A 224 6.03 -4.96 8.63
N PHE A 225 5.34 -3.93 9.10
CA PHE A 225 4.59 -3.89 10.34
C PHE A 225 3.23 -3.27 10.08
N LEU A 226 2.16 -3.96 10.47
CA LEU A 226 0.80 -3.46 10.42
C LEU A 226 0.19 -3.55 11.82
N PHE A 227 -0.32 -2.41 12.30
CA PHE A 227 -0.95 -2.28 13.61
C PHE A 227 -2.40 -1.86 13.39
N GLY A 228 -3.33 -2.78 13.64
CA GLY A 228 -4.75 -2.59 13.33
C GLY A 228 -5.44 -1.57 14.23
N ALA A 229 -5.04 -1.48 15.50
CA ALA A 229 -5.61 -0.52 16.46
C ALA A 229 -5.14 0.93 16.22
N ASP A 230 -3.89 1.09 15.75
CA ASP A 230 -3.28 2.40 15.48
C ASP A 230 -3.43 2.84 14.03
N THR A 231 -4.05 2.00 13.18
CA THR A 231 -4.17 2.24 11.73
C THR A 231 -2.82 2.60 11.08
N LEU A 232 -1.77 1.88 11.48
CA LEU A 232 -0.40 2.15 11.09
C LEU A 232 0.16 1.04 10.21
N VAL A 233 0.65 1.41 9.02
CA VAL A 233 1.63 0.61 8.27
C VAL A 233 2.99 1.26 8.43
N ALA A 234 3.97 0.50 8.91
CA ALA A 234 5.36 0.90 8.91
C ALA A 234 6.18 -0.06 8.04
N LEU A 235 6.97 0.51 7.12
CA LEU A 235 7.93 -0.22 6.30
C LEU A 235 9.34 0.18 6.69
N LEU A 236 10.15 -0.84 6.97
CA LEU A 236 11.53 -0.75 7.43
C LEU A 236 12.43 -1.53 6.48
N THR A 237 12.73 -0.94 5.33
CA THR A 237 13.78 -1.47 4.45
C THR A 237 14.99 -0.54 4.46
N PRO A 238 16.19 -1.03 4.11
CA PRO A 238 17.35 -0.17 4.02
C PRO A 238 17.14 0.99 3.04
N MET A 239 16.53 0.74 1.88
CA MET A 239 16.44 1.72 0.79
C MET A 239 15.13 2.51 0.77
N THR A 240 14.04 1.96 1.30
CA THR A 240 12.73 2.62 1.39
C THR A 240 12.10 2.41 2.77
N GLN A 241 11.72 3.51 3.40
CA GLN A 241 11.03 3.54 4.69
C GLN A 241 9.74 4.35 4.55
N ALA A 242 8.64 3.88 5.13
CA ALA A 242 7.35 4.52 4.96
C ALA A 242 6.45 4.35 6.17
N ILE A 243 5.56 5.32 6.35
CA ILE A 243 4.53 5.38 7.38
C ILE A 243 3.20 5.74 6.70
N ILE A 244 2.18 4.92 6.90
CA ILE A 244 0.78 5.30 6.69
C ILE A 244 0.16 5.41 8.07
N ALA A 245 -0.36 6.57 8.43
CA ALA A 245 -1.14 6.70 9.66
C ALA A 245 -2.38 7.56 9.44
N GLN A 246 -3.38 7.30 10.26
CA GLN A 246 -4.50 8.22 10.42
C GLN A 246 -4.09 9.38 11.33
N GLU A 247 -4.73 10.53 11.13
CA GLU A 247 -4.65 11.62 12.07
C GLU A 247 -5.21 11.12 13.41
N THR A 248 -4.39 11.22 14.46
CA THR A 248 -4.81 10.89 15.83
C THR A 248 -4.89 12.18 16.64
N GLU A 249 -5.75 12.21 17.65
CA GLU A 249 -5.85 13.37 18.57
C GLU A 249 -4.55 13.61 19.36
N ASN A 250 -3.64 12.63 19.39
CA ASN A 250 -2.44 12.62 20.25
C ASN A 250 -1.13 13.00 19.54
N ASP A 251 -1.18 13.57 18.33
CA ASP A 251 -0.03 14.18 17.63
C ASP A 251 1.25 13.30 17.68
N SER A 252 1.05 11.99 17.50
CA SER A 252 2.06 10.98 17.82
C SER A 252 2.98 10.71 16.64
N ALA A 253 4.27 10.94 16.85
CA ALA A 253 5.30 10.61 15.87
C ALA A 253 5.48 9.08 15.76
N HIS A 254 5.45 8.56 14.54
CA HIS A 254 5.75 7.16 14.26
C HIS A 254 7.16 7.05 13.67
N SER A 255 7.89 6.01 14.05
CA SER A 255 9.28 5.81 13.61
C SER A 255 9.46 4.44 12.98
N THR A 256 10.25 4.39 11.90
CA THR A 256 10.69 3.18 11.22
C THR A 256 12.16 3.35 10.83
N GLY A 257 13.07 2.75 11.61
CA GLY A 257 14.50 2.80 11.35
C GLY A 257 15.08 4.22 11.41
N ASP A 258 15.42 4.76 10.24
CA ASP A 258 16.07 6.07 10.08
C ASP A 258 15.06 7.18 9.73
N PHE A 259 13.76 6.86 9.72
CA PHE A 259 12.69 7.75 9.32
C PHE A 259 11.62 7.84 10.40
N THR A 260 11.32 9.05 10.82
CA THR A 260 10.21 9.37 11.71
C THR A 260 9.29 10.36 11.03
N ALA A 261 7.97 10.18 11.16
CA ALA A 261 6.97 11.12 10.67
C ALA A 261 5.94 11.40 11.77
N ASN A 262 5.69 12.68 12.02
CA ASN A 262 4.54 13.16 12.79
C ASN A 262 3.54 13.78 11.80
N ILE A 263 2.38 13.14 11.60
CA ILE A 263 1.37 13.54 10.62
C ILE A 263 0.33 14.45 11.28
N GLN A 264 -0.02 15.55 10.63
CA GLN A 264 -0.86 16.61 11.19
C GLN A 264 -1.97 17.07 10.23
N GLY A 265 -3.18 17.27 10.76
CA GLY A 265 -4.31 17.91 10.09
C GLY A 265 -5.12 17.01 9.14
N THR A 266 -4.57 15.85 8.75
CA THR A 266 -5.27 14.81 7.99
C THR A 266 -4.44 13.53 7.88
N ASN A 267 -5.09 12.41 7.56
CA ASN A 267 -4.44 11.12 7.29
C ASN A 267 -3.40 11.26 6.16
N ALA A 268 -2.27 10.57 6.28
CA ALA A 268 -1.25 10.62 5.25
C ALA A 268 -0.48 9.30 5.08
N ALA A 269 -0.02 9.08 3.85
CA ALA A 269 1.01 8.12 3.50
C ALA A 269 2.30 8.88 3.17
N ILE A 270 3.36 8.63 3.92
CA ILE A 270 4.66 9.28 3.74
C ILE A 270 5.73 8.21 3.55
N SER A 271 6.53 8.35 2.51
CA SER A 271 7.66 7.46 2.25
C SER A 271 8.92 8.25 1.94
N VAL A 272 10.07 7.75 2.40
CA VAL A 272 11.41 8.16 1.97
C VAL A 272 12.06 7.00 1.24
N SER A 273 12.60 7.24 0.06
CA SER A 273 13.24 6.23 -0.76
C SER A 273 14.56 6.74 -1.33
N SER A 274 15.61 5.92 -1.25
CA SER A 274 16.86 6.15 -1.94
C SER A 274 16.65 6.10 -3.45
N VAL A 275 17.32 7.00 -4.17
CA VAL A 275 17.40 7.01 -5.64
C VAL A 275 18.72 6.40 -6.12
N ASP A 276 19.73 6.35 -5.26
CA ASP A 276 21.10 5.87 -5.56
C ASP A 276 21.37 4.43 -5.10
N GLY A 277 20.35 3.71 -4.64
CA GLY A 277 20.45 2.32 -4.18
C GLY A 277 21.24 2.14 -2.88
N LYS A 278 21.44 3.21 -2.10
CA LYS A 278 22.09 3.16 -0.78
C LYS A 278 21.07 3.20 0.35
N PRO A 279 21.40 2.67 1.54
CA PRO A 279 20.51 2.81 2.69
C PRO A 279 20.15 4.27 2.99
N VAL A 280 18.92 4.53 3.45
CA VAL A 280 18.41 5.88 3.76
C VAL A 280 19.40 6.67 4.62
N ALA A 281 19.98 6.03 5.64
CA ALA A 281 21.00 6.60 6.54
C ALA A 281 22.30 7.07 5.86
N SER A 282 22.54 6.76 4.58
CA SER A 282 23.78 7.04 3.85
C SER A 282 23.58 7.48 2.40
N SER A 283 22.33 7.55 1.93
CA SER A 283 22.01 7.92 0.56
C SER A 283 22.34 9.38 0.27
N LYS A 284 22.90 9.62 -0.92
CA LYS A 284 23.18 10.96 -1.43
C LYS A 284 21.96 11.60 -2.08
N ARG A 285 20.92 10.82 -2.39
CA ARG A 285 19.71 11.30 -3.04
C ARG A 285 18.51 10.51 -2.59
N LEU A 286 17.66 11.15 -1.80
CA LEU A 286 16.39 10.63 -1.29
C LEU A 286 15.22 11.33 -1.95
N LEU A 287 14.21 10.57 -2.34
CA LEU A 287 12.89 11.05 -2.72
C LEU A 287 11.94 10.87 -1.52
N LEU A 288 11.32 11.94 -1.07
CA LEU A 288 10.20 11.87 -0.14
C LEU A 288 8.89 12.10 -0.89
N ILE A 289 7.89 11.30 -0.56
CA ILE A 289 6.52 11.42 -1.09
C ILE A 289 5.59 11.58 0.11
N HIS A 290 4.78 12.63 0.13
CA HIS A 290 3.80 12.94 1.18
C HIS A 290 2.41 13.06 0.54
N LEU A 291 1.56 12.07 0.81
CA LEU A 291 0.24 11.94 0.17
C LEU A 291 -0.87 12.00 1.21
N THR A 292 -1.81 12.92 1.02
CA THR A 292 -3.05 13.03 1.77
C THR A 292 -4.21 12.52 0.90
N ASP A 293 -5.31 13.27 0.78
CA ASP A 293 -6.41 13.03 -0.15
C ASP A 293 -6.29 13.97 -1.36
N LEU A 294 -6.75 13.51 -2.52
CA LEU A 294 -6.87 14.32 -3.74
C LEU A 294 -8.23 14.06 -4.37
N GLN A 295 -8.97 15.11 -4.68
CA GLN A 295 -10.29 15.05 -5.29
C GLN A 295 -10.43 16.05 -6.44
N ASN A 296 -11.47 15.93 -7.25
CA ASN A 296 -11.77 16.92 -8.29
C ASN A 296 -12.46 18.16 -7.69
N THR A 297 -12.28 19.33 -8.30
CA THR A 297 -13.04 20.53 -7.94
C THR A 297 -14.52 20.31 -8.25
N ASN A 298 -15.43 20.85 -7.44
CA ASN A 298 -16.88 20.71 -7.62
C ASN A 298 -17.40 19.26 -7.67
N GLN A 299 -16.61 18.28 -7.21
CA GLN A 299 -17.08 16.91 -7.01
C GLN A 299 -18.20 16.89 -5.97
N LYS A 300 -19.28 16.16 -6.24
CA LYS A 300 -20.46 16.12 -5.38
C LYS A 300 -20.66 14.74 -4.77
N PHE A 301 -20.82 14.70 -3.46
CA PHE A 301 -21.28 13.53 -2.73
C PHE A 301 -22.66 13.79 -2.12
N SER A 302 -23.43 12.73 -1.87
CA SER A 302 -24.75 12.85 -1.23
C SER A 302 -24.66 13.34 0.23
N SER A 303 -23.51 13.16 0.87
CA SER A 303 -23.29 13.50 2.28
C SER A 303 -21.81 13.80 2.58
N SER A 304 -21.54 14.33 3.78
CA SER A 304 -20.18 14.63 4.25
C SER A 304 -19.31 13.40 4.49
N ASP A 305 -19.90 12.20 4.62
CA ASP A 305 -19.15 10.93 4.70
C ASP A 305 -18.51 10.50 3.37
N ARG A 306 -18.91 11.16 2.26
CA ARG A 306 -18.42 10.94 0.90
C ARG A 306 -18.55 9.49 0.42
N ARG A 307 -19.59 8.77 0.85
CA ARG A 307 -19.82 7.39 0.43
C ARG A 307 -20.45 7.27 -0.96
N VAL A 308 -21.41 8.13 -1.28
CA VAL A 308 -22.11 8.12 -2.57
C VAL A 308 -21.66 9.30 -3.41
N LEU A 309 -21.00 9.03 -4.53
CA LEU A 309 -20.60 10.00 -5.54
C LEU A 309 -21.80 10.31 -6.45
N GLU A 310 -22.13 11.60 -6.60
CA GLU A 310 -23.24 12.09 -7.44
C GLU A 310 -22.75 12.86 -8.67
N ALA A 311 -21.59 13.50 -8.60
CA ALA A 311 -20.98 14.19 -9.74
C ALA A 311 -19.45 14.12 -9.68
N TRP A 312 -18.82 13.89 -10.83
CA TRP A 312 -17.36 13.78 -10.97
C TRP A 312 -16.59 15.05 -10.61
N GLY A 313 -17.22 16.21 -10.78
CA GLY A 313 -16.54 17.49 -10.71
C GLY A 313 -15.68 17.74 -11.95
N GLU A 314 -14.71 18.63 -11.80
CA GLU A 314 -13.87 19.16 -12.87
C GLU A 314 -12.45 19.46 -12.37
N LEU A 315 -11.59 19.88 -13.30
CA LEU A 315 -10.26 20.40 -12.96
C LEU A 315 -10.36 21.85 -12.44
N PRO A 316 -9.41 22.31 -11.62
CA PRO A 316 -8.18 21.62 -11.17
C PRO A 316 -8.44 20.56 -10.09
N TYR A 317 -7.44 19.73 -9.81
CA TYR A 317 -7.47 18.84 -8.63
C TYR A 317 -7.32 19.64 -7.33
N LEU A 318 -7.94 19.16 -6.26
CA LEU A 318 -7.81 19.67 -4.91
C LEU A 318 -7.06 18.66 -4.04
N VAL A 319 -5.92 19.06 -3.49
CA VAL A 319 -5.19 18.27 -2.49
C VAL A 319 -5.63 18.69 -1.10
N ARG A 320 -6.00 17.71 -0.27
CA ARG A 320 -6.37 17.93 1.12
C ARG A 320 -5.16 18.47 1.88
N ARG A 321 -5.31 19.66 2.46
CA ARG A 321 -4.30 20.28 3.30
C ARG A 321 -3.95 19.35 4.47
N GLY A 322 -2.65 19.14 4.64
CA GLY A 322 -2.02 18.34 5.68
C GLY A 322 -0.54 18.67 5.74
N SER A 323 0.04 18.53 6.91
CA SER A 323 1.46 18.75 7.18
C SER A 323 2.07 17.53 7.87
N ALA A 324 3.40 17.42 7.80
CA ALA A 324 4.11 16.44 8.59
C ALA A 324 5.50 16.94 8.96
N THR A 325 5.90 16.73 10.22
CA THR A 325 7.30 16.86 10.61
C THR A 325 7.98 15.53 10.35
N VAL A 326 8.97 15.54 9.45
CA VAL A 326 9.78 14.37 9.11
C VAL A 326 11.16 14.52 9.72
N THR A 327 11.64 13.47 10.39
CA THR A 327 13.01 13.38 10.88
C THR A 327 13.72 12.24 10.16
N LEU A 328 14.88 12.54 9.57
CA LEU A 328 15.78 11.57 8.97
C LEU A 328 17.02 11.42 9.86
N LYS A 329 17.31 10.21 10.34
CA LYS A 329 18.54 9.90 11.08
C LYS A 329 19.73 9.92 10.12
N ARG A 330 20.50 11.01 10.15
CA ARG A 330 21.57 11.32 9.21
C ARG A 330 22.73 12.00 9.93
N GLY A 331 23.88 11.34 9.99
CA GLY A 331 25.10 11.90 10.59
C GLY A 331 25.71 13.08 9.82
N ASP A 332 25.26 13.32 8.58
CA ASP A 332 25.67 14.45 7.73
C ASP A 332 24.55 15.50 7.58
N ALA A 333 23.58 15.53 8.51
CA ALA A 333 22.40 16.40 8.47
C ALA A 333 22.72 17.87 8.12
N ALA A 334 23.80 18.43 8.69
CA ALA A 334 24.24 19.80 8.46
C ALA A 334 24.66 20.11 7.00
N LYS A 335 24.94 19.08 6.20
CA LYS A 335 25.34 19.21 4.79
C LYS A 335 24.20 18.97 3.82
N LEU A 336 23.08 18.43 4.30
CA LEU A 336 21.95 18.07 3.46
C LEU A 336 21.28 19.33 2.90
N LYS A 337 20.71 19.20 1.71
CA LYS A 337 19.82 20.20 1.11
C LYS A 337 18.51 19.53 0.75
N ALA A 338 17.40 20.24 0.94
CA ALA A 338 16.08 19.74 0.55
C ALA A 338 15.40 20.68 -0.43
N TYR A 339 14.54 20.11 -1.27
CA TYR A 339 13.78 20.83 -2.29
C TYR A 339 12.36 20.28 -2.38
N ARG A 340 11.39 21.18 -2.60
CA ARG A 340 10.08 20.80 -3.14
C ARG A 340 10.25 20.44 -4.62
N LEU A 341 9.55 19.42 -5.08
CA LEU A 341 9.50 19.04 -6.49
C LEU A 341 8.09 19.23 -7.06
N ASP A 342 8.00 19.55 -8.34
CA ASP A 342 6.76 19.37 -9.09
C ASP A 342 6.56 17.89 -9.49
N THR A 343 5.43 17.59 -10.16
CA THR A 343 5.08 16.23 -10.58
C THR A 343 6.00 15.63 -11.66
N THR A 344 6.87 16.46 -12.28
CA THR A 344 7.91 16.01 -13.23
C THR A 344 9.20 15.63 -12.52
N GLY A 345 9.34 15.97 -11.24
CA GLY A 345 10.56 15.81 -10.45
C GLY A 345 11.52 16.99 -10.53
N LYS A 346 11.11 18.11 -11.14
CA LYS A 346 11.92 19.34 -11.18
C LYS A 346 11.84 20.04 -9.81
N ARG A 347 12.99 20.49 -9.32
CA ARG A 347 13.09 21.32 -8.11
C ARG A 347 12.41 22.67 -8.35
N VAL A 348 11.41 23.01 -7.53
CA VAL A 348 10.66 24.27 -7.64
C VAL A 348 11.00 25.28 -6.54
N ALA A 349 11.40 24.82 -5.36
CA ALA A 349 11.84 25.69 -4.27
C ALA A 349 12.72 24.92 -3.27
N PRO A 350 13.69 25.59 -2.61
CA PRO A 350 14.38 24.99 -1.48
C PRO A 350 13.40 24.73 -0.31
N LEU A 351 13.68 23.69 0.46
CA LEU A 351 13.01 23.38 1.72
C LEU A 351 14.04 23.46 2.85
N ALA A 352 13.69 24.15 3.94
CA ALA A 352 14.58 24.29 5.09
C ALA A 352 14.77 22.94 5.80
N ILE A 353 15.99 22.69 6.28
CA ILE A 353 16.34 21.56 7.13
C ILE A 353 16.79 22.12 8.48
N LYS A 354 16.17 21.68 9.57
CA LYS A 354 16.69 21.88 10.92
C LYS A 354 17.61 20.70 11.23
N ALA A 355 18.92 20.91 11.17
CA ALA A 355 19.90 19.87 11.44
C ALA A 355 20.22 19.77 12.94
N THR A 356 20.28 18.55 13.47
CA THR A 356 20.91 18.21 14.74
C THR A 356 22.24 17.49 14.46
N LYS A 357 22.91 17.01 15.51
CA LYS A 357 24.14 16.21 15.38
C LYS A 357 23.93 14.93 14.57
N ASP A 358 22.75 14.33 14.65
CA ASP A 358 22.46 12.99 14.13
C ASP A 358 21.19 12.91 13.26
N SER A 359 20.50 14.03 13.06
CA SER A 359 19.19 14.03 12.41
C SER A 359 18.95 15.30 11.58
N ALA A 360 18.22 15.15 10.48
CA ALA A 360 17.71 16.24 9.66
C ALA A 360 16.18 16.29 9.80
N VAL A 361 15.66 17.42 10.26
CA VAL A 361 14.21 17.62 10.43
C VAL A 361 13.68 18.53 9.33
N LEU A 362 12.61 18.09 8.67
CA LEU A 362 11.93 18.77 7.57
C LEU A 362 10.45 18.96 7.90
N GLU A 363 9.92 20.15 7.62
CA GLU A 363 8.47 20.41 7.73
C GLU A 363 7.85 20.27 6.34
N LEU A 364 7.09 19.20 6.12
CA LEU A 364 6.38 18.96 4.87
C LEU A 364 4.99 19.57 4.93
N SER A 365 4.54 20.18 3.83
CA SER A 365 3.17 20.73 3.71
C SER A 365 2.65 20.48 2.31
N THR A 366 1.44 19.91 2.22
CA THR A 366 0.76 19.75 0.93
C THR A 366 0.34 21.08 0.30
N LEU A 367 0.25 22.15 1.09
CA LEU A 367 0.00 23.51 0.61
C LEU A 367 1.30 24.32 0.65
N ALA A 368 1.79 24.72 -0.52
CA ALA A 368 2.94 25.59 -0.64
C ALA A 368 2.60 27.07 -0.41
N PRO A 369 3.58 27.92 -0.06
CA PRO A 369 3.36 29.35 0.16
C PRO A 369 2.80 30.11 -1.06
N ASP A 370 3.08 29.62 -2.27
CA ASP A 370 2.58 30.15 -3.55
C ASP A 370 1.15 29.66 -3.87
N GLY A 371 0.53 28.89 -2.98
CA GLY A 371 -0.80 28.30 -3.15
C GLY A 371 -0.81 26.98 -3.92
N SER A 372 0.32 26.51 -4.45
CA SER A 372 0.38 25.25 -5.20
C SER A 372 0.31 24.04 -4.27
N ALA A 373 -0.15 22.90 -4.80
CA ALA A 373 -0.02 21.62 -4.09
C ALA A 373 1.42 21.09 -4.19
N THR A 374 1.93 20.43 -3.14
CA THR A 374 3.24 19.74 -3.14
C THR A 374 3.11 18.31 -2.61
N LEU A 375 3.47 17.32 -3.43
CA LEU A 375 3.44 15.88 -3.06
C LEU A 375 4.85 15.27 -2.92
N TYR A 376 5.85 15.90 -3.56
CA TYR A 376 7.18 15.33 -3.72
C TYR A 376 8.25 16.28 -3.17
N TYR A 377 9.28 15.69 -2.56
CA TYR A 377 10.44 16.40 -2.06
C TYR A 377 11.70 15.61 -2.36
N GLU A 378 12.82 16.30 -2.50
CA GLU A 378 14.13 15.68 -2.64
C GLU A 378 15.03 16.11 -1.50
N VAL A 379 15.81 15.18 -0.96
CA VAL A 379 16.92 15.47 -0.05
C VAL A 379 18.21 14.97 -0.69
N ILE A 380 19.21 15.85 -0.78
CA ILE A 380 20.52 15.53 -1.35
C ILE A 380 21.63 15.73 -0.33
N ALA A 381 22.63 14.86 -0.39
CA ALA A 381 23.91 15.04 0.27
C ALA A 381 24.98 15.43 -0.77
N PRO A 382 25.91 16.34 -0.45
CA PRO A 382 26.97 16.78 -1.36
C PRO A 382 28.01 15.70 -1.69
#